data_AF-A0A124FFR7-F1
#
_entry.id   AF-A0A124FFR7-F1
#
_cell.length_a   1.000
_cell.length_b   1.000
_cell.length_c   1.000
_cell.angle_alpha   90.00
_cell.angle_beta   90.00
_cell.angle_gamma   90.00
#
_symmetry.space_group_name_H-M   'P 1'
#
loop_
_entity.id
_entity.type
_entity.pdbx_description
1 polymer ?
#
loop_
_entity_poly.entity_id
_entity_poly.type
_entity_poly.pdbx_seq_one_letter_code
_entity_poly.pdbx_strand_id
1 'polypeptide(L)' 'MKGGIDLERSKDWLDAAKDDLEHAKHDLEHGFYNWACFSSQQAAEKAVKAV' A
#
# COMPACT_ATOMS: atom_id res chain seq x y z
N MET A 1 -9.37 28.02 -2.13
CA MET A 1 -8.37 27.09 -1.54
C MET A 1 -9.09 25.87 -0.99
N LYS A 2 -9.04 24.73 -1.68
CA LYS A 2 -9.51 23.41 -1.19
C LYS A 2 -9.04 22.23 -2.06
N GLY A 3 -7.89 22.35 -2.74
CA GLY A 3 -7.40 21.32 -3.69
C GLY A 3 -5.98 20.81 -3.43
N GLY A 4 -5.22 21.40 -2.51
CA GLY A 4 -3.83 20.99 -2.25
C GLY A 4 -3.69 19.84 -1.24
N ILE A 5 -4.57 19.79 -0.24
CA ILE A 5 -4.46 18.84 0.88
C ILE A 5 -4.85 17.42 0.45
N ASP A 6 -5.92 17.27 -0.33
CA ASP A 6 -6.44 15.94 -0.72
C ASP A 6 -5.53 15.23 -1.73
N LEU A 7 -4.89 15.97 -2.65
CA LEU A 7 -3.90 15.42 -3.59
C LEU A 7 -2.63 14.93 -2.88
N GLU A 8 -2.16 15.65 -1.88
CA GLU A 8 -1.04 15.18 -1.05
C GLU A 8 -1.42 13.89 -0.30
N ARG A 9 -2.62 13.82 0.26
CA ARG A 9 -3.12 12.61 0.93
C ARG A 9 -3.30 11.42 -0.01
N SER A 10 -3.80 11.64 -1.23
CA SER A 10 -3.90 10.61 -2.27
C SER A 10 -2.51 10.01 -2.57
N LYS A 11 -1.51 10.86 -2.77
CA LYS A 11 -0.13 10.42 -2.99
C LYS A 11 0.42 9.66 -1.79
N ASP A 12 0.20 10.13 -0.57
CA ASP A 12 0.66 9.47 0.65
C ASP A 12 0.08 8.04 0.76
N TRP A 13 -1.21 7.88 0.46
CA TRP A 13 -1.85 6.56 0.44
C TRP A 13 -1.27 5.64 -0.64
N LEU A 14 -0.97 6.18 -1.82
CA LEU A 14 -0.39 5.41 -2.91
C LEU A 14 1.06 5.01 -2.63
N ASP A 15 1.85 5.86 -1.98
CA ASP A 15 3.23 5.53 -1.60
C ASP A 15 3.25 4.45 -0.51
N ALA A 16 2.38 4.55 0.51
CA ALA A 16 2.21 3.48 1.51
C ALA A 16 1.75 2.15 0.88
N ALA A 17 0.88 2.20 -0.14
CA ALA A 17 0.45 1.00 -0.86
C ALA A 17 1.61 0.30 -1.60
N LYS A 18 2.57 1.07 -2.13
CA LYS A 18 3.76 0.50 -2.79
C LYS A 18 4.69 -0.16 -1.78
N ASP A 19 4.86 0.47 -0.61
CA ASP A 19 5.68 -0.08 0.46
C ASP A 19 5.11 -1.42 0.97
N ASP A 20 3.79 -1.50 1.17
CA ASP A 20 3.12 -2.75 1.54
C ASP A 20 3.27 -3.84 0.46
N LEU A 21 3.23 -3.46 -0.82
CA LEU A 21 3.43 -4.39 -1.92
C LEU A 21 4.87 -4.92 -1.97
N GLU A 22 5.86 -4.07 -1.70
CA GLU A 22 7.26 -4.49 -1.64
C GLU A 22 7.50 -5.44 -0.45
N HIS A 23 6.89 -5.15 0.70
CA HIS A 23 6.90 -6.05 1.85
C HIS A 23 6.27 -7.40 1.50
N ALA A 24 5.12 -7.41 0.81
CA ALA A 24 4.46 -8.64 0.38
C ALA A 24 5.36 -9.53 -0.51
N LYS A 25 6.17 -8.91 -1.39
CA LYS A 25 7.15 -9.64 -2.21
C LYS A 25 8.27 -10.23 -1.34
N HIS A 26 8.81 -9.47 -0.40
CA HIS A 26 9.82 -9.99 0.53
C HIS A 26 9.26 -11.12 1.40
N ASP A 27 8.04 -11.01 1.91
CA ASP A 27 7.38 -12.07 2.67
C ASP A 27 7.25 -13.35 1.82
N LEU A 28 6.87 -13.20 0.55
CA LEU A 28 6.78 -14.30 -0.40
C LEU A 28 8.14 -14.96 -0.66
N GLU A 29 9.18 -14.16 -0.90
CA GLU A 29 10.55 -14.62 -1.13
C GLU A 29 11.11 -15.42 0.07
N HIS A 30 10.74 -15.05 1.29
CA HIS A 30 11.21 -15.70 2.52
C HIS A 30 10.27 -16.81 3.03
N GLY A 31 9.18 -17.10 2.32
CA GLY A 31 8.25 -18.18 2.67
C GLY A 31 7.25 -17.85 3.78
N PHE A 32 7.10 -16.57 4.14
CA PHE A 32 6.10 -16.10 5.10
C PHE A 32 4.74 -15.90 4.42
N TYR A 33 4.15 -16.96 3.89
CA TYR A 33 2.99 -16.88 3.00
C TYR A 33 1.76 -16.20 3.62
N ASN A 34 1.52 -16.37 4.92
CA ASN A 34 0.42 -15.70 5.61
C ASN A 34 0.65 -14.17 5.69
N TRP A 35 1.89 -13.75 5.89
CA TRP A 35 2.29 -12.35 5.89
C TRP A 35 2.26 -11.75 4.47
N ALA A 36 2.70 -12.51 3.46
CA ALA A 36 2.59 -12.09 2.06
C ALA A 36 1.13 -11.77 1.66
N CYS A 37 0.17 -12.62 2.08
CA CYS A 37 -1.25 -12.37 1.85
C CYS A 37 -1.77 -11.13 2.61
N PHE A 38 -1.36 -10.96 3.87
CA PHE A 38 -1.74 -9.80 4.69
C PHE A 38 -1.21 -8.49 4.07
N SER A 39 0.08 -8.43 3.76
CA SER A 39 0.74 -7.28 3.15
C SER A 39 0.14 -6.96 1.77
N SER A 40 -0.21 -7.98 0.97
CA SER A 40 -0.90 -7.79 -0.32
C SER A 40 -2.30 -7.16 -0.17
N GLN A 41 -3.07 -7.58 0.84
CA GLN A 41 -4.38 -7.00 1.11
C GLN A 41 -4.26 -5.53 1.56
N GLN A 42 -3.28 -5.23 2.42
CA GLN A 42 -2.99 -3.89 2.87
C GLN A 42 -2.59 -2.95 1.72
N ALA A 43 -1.76 -3.43 0.79
CA ALA A 43 -1.39 -2.70 -0.41
C ALA A 43 -2.62 -2.34 -1.26
N ALA A 44 -3.50 -3.31 -1.51
CA ALA A 44 -4.71 -3.08 -2.30
C ALA A 44 -5.68 -2.10 -1.63
N GLU A 45 -5.90 -2.22 -0.31
CA GLU A 45 -6.75 -1.32 0.45
C GLU A 45 -6.27 0.13 0.37
N LYS A 46 -4.97 0.36 0.58
CA LYS A 46 -4.38 1.70 0.53
C LYS A 46 -4.37 2.29 -0.88
N ALA A 47 -4.15 1.47 -1.90
CA ALA A 47 -4.24 1.92 -3.29
C ALA A 47 -5.66 2.39 -3.66
N VAL A 48 -6.70 1.69 -3.22
CA VAL A 48 -8.10 2.10 -3.42
C VAL A 48 -8.46 3.35 -2.60
N LYS A 49 -7.79 3.59 -1.47
CA LYS A 49 -7.99 4.81 -0.67
C LYS A 49 -7.32 6.05 -1.29
N ALA A 50 -6.41 5.86 -2.25
CA ALA A 50 -5.68 6.94 -2.90
C ALA A 50 -6.48 7.67 -4.00
N VAL A 51 -7.73 7.32 -4.29
CA VAL A 51 -8.58 8.00 -5.29
C VAL A 51 -9.50 9.07 -4.71
#